data_AF-A0A7S2XQT2-F1
#
_entry.id   AF-A0A7S2XQT2-F1
#
_cell.length_a   1.000
_cell.length_b   1.000
_cell.length_c   1.000
_cell.angle_alpha   90.00
_cell.angle_beta   90.00
_cell.angle_gamma   90.00
#
_symmetry.space_group_name_H-M   'P 1'
#
loop_
_entity.id
_entity.type
_entity.pdbx_description
1 polymer ?
#
loop_
_entity_poly.entity_id
_entity_poly.type
_entity_poly.pdbx_seq_one_letter_code
_entity_poly.pdbx_strand_id
1 'polypeptide(L)'
;RQTICKLLDAAVEASQKQVDSKPSSKAIHLVLMAYSSANVDVSEALQDWKNEKTQIMAEETVERILFQAVTVVSIGSLSRKFPDGPAYLHVSMMDDPLMSTLGTSLQRSGDGGKGAVYLQSLSPFMPSTLFHGHTIRTLTLEAHNLCACLIQLLAILMRVNGTRAFRGLFDLASKTVESDISTDHFAVTSQNTFMDVPPNLEDELLPAMIRATGGLGWLWTPEILLGDDDDDASDYLSIPSEADAYAILEWQYGYDAYQEIVASCSMKNLKRDSHQNHRPI
;
A
#
# COMPACT_ATOMS: atom_id res chain seq x y z
N ARG A 1 -13.00 15.07 6.86
CA ARG A 1 -12.82 16.05 5.74
C ARG A 1 -12.18 17.36 6.19
N GLN A 2 -12.78 18.18 7.06
CA GLN A 2 -12.14 19.44 7.54
C GLN A 2 -10.69 19.28 8.04
N THR A 3 -10.40 18.19 8.77
CA THR A 3 -9.03 17.89 9.21
C THR A 3 -8.07 17.70 8.03
N ILE A 4 -8.49 17.02 6.97
CA ILE A 4 -7.69 16.81 5.76
C ILE A 4 -7.43 18.16 5.09
N CYS A 5 -8.45 19.01 4.93
CA CYS A 5 -8.27 20.36 4.36
C CYS A 5 -7.24 21.19 5.14
N LYS A 6 -7.28 21.16 6.47
CA LYS A 6 -6.29 21.86 7.32
C LYS A 6 -4.87 21.31 7.14
N LEU A 7 -4.73 20.00 6.97
CA LEU A 7 -3.44 19.37 6.68
C LEU A 7 -2.93 19.77 5.29
N LEU A 8 -3.82 19.86 4.30
CA LEU A 8 -3.50 20.34 2.96
C LEU A 8 -3.01 21.79 2.99
N ASP A 9 -3.72 22.69 3.67
CA ASP A 9 -3.29 24.09 3.83
C ASP A 9 -1.89 24.16 4.46
N ALA A 10 -1.65 23.43 5.55
CA ALA A 10 -0.36 23.42 6.23
C ALA A 10 0.79 22.91 5.33
N ALA A 11 0.54 21.84 4.56
CA ALA A 11 1.53 21.26 3.65
C ALA A 11 1.85 22.20 2.49
N VAL A 12 0.81 22.83 1.91
CA VAL A 12 0.94 23.78 0.82
C VAL A 12 1.69 25.03 1.26
N GLU A 13 1.33 25.62 2.40
CA GLU A 13 2.04 26.77 2.95
C GLU A 13 3.52 26.45 3.22
N ALA A 14 3.81 25.27 3.76
CA ALA A 14 5.17 24.84 4.03
C ALA A 14 5.98 24.66 2.73
N SER A 15 5.38 24.05 1.70
CA SER A 15 5.99 23.89 0.38
C SER A 15 6.30 25.24 -0.28
N GLN A 16 5.38 26.20 -0.20
CA GLN A 16 5.58 27.54 -0.79
C GLN A 16 6.67 28.34 -0.10
N LYS A 17 6.73 28.34 1.24
CA LYS A 17 7.77 29.05 2.03
C LYS A 17 9.18 28.56 1.74
N GLN A 18 9.33 27.35 1.21
CA GLN A 18 10.63 26.80 0.84
C GLN A 18 11.15 27.22 -0.52
N VAL A 19 10.27 27.53 -1.47
CA VAL A 19 10.70 28.11 -2.75
C VAL A 19 11.41 29.45 -2.52
N ASP A 20 10.99 30.18 -1.48
CA ASP A 20 11.51 31.50 -1.14
C ASP A 20 12.75 31.48 -0.21
N SER A 21 13.11 30.33 0.37
CA SER A 21 14.21 30.21 1.35
C SER A 21 15.32 29.27 0.87
N LYS A 22 16.58 29.56 1.24
CA LYS A 22 17.76 28.74 0.83
C LYS A 22 17.52 27.24 1.10
N PRO A 23 17.97 26.33 0.21
CA PRO A 23 17.55 24.92 0.10
C PRO A 23 17.97 23.97 1.24
N SER A 24 18.15 24.47 2.46
CA SER A 24 18.69 23.71 3.60
C SER A 24 17.64 23.12 4.55
N SER A 25 16.34 23.48 4.43
CA SER A 25 15.27 22.86 5.23
C SER A 25 14.51 21.84 4.41
N LYS A 26 14.33 20.61 4.94
CA LYS A 26 13.57 19.54 4.28
C LYS A 26 12.11 19.98 4.10
N ALA A 27 11.60 19.93 2.87
CA ALA A 27 10.18 20.17 2.56
C ALA A 27 9.27 19.34 3.44
N ILE A 28 8.33 19.99 4.12
CA ILE A 28 7.21 19.28 4.72
C ILE A 28 6.36 18.80 3.56
N HIS A 29 6.35 17.48 3.37
CA HIS A 29 5.57 16.81 2.35
C HIS A 29 4.50 15.97 3.03
N LEU A 30 3.24 16.19 2.66
CA LEU A 30 2.11 15.48 3.24
C LEU A 30 1.88 14.17 2.50
N VAL A 31 1.77 13.09 3.26
CA VAL A 31 1.31 11.79 2.75
C VAL A 31 -0.07 11.51 3.31
N LEU A 32 -1.05 11.37 2.41
CA LEU A 32 -2.40 10.92 2.74
C LEU A 32 -2.53 9.45 2.36
N MET A 33 -2.62 8.57 3.34
CA MET A 33 -2.83 7.14 3.13
C MET A 33 -4.25 6.76 3.54
N ALA A 34 -4.99 6.09 2.66
CA ALA A 34 -6.34 5.63 2.95
C ALA A 34 -6.61 4.26 2.34
N TYR A 35 -7.49 3.51 2.99
CA TYR A 35 -7.86 2.15 2.61
C TYR A 35 -9.34 2.04 2.26
N SER A 36 -9.67 1.24 1.25
CA SER A 36 -11.06 0.90 0.88
C SER A 36 -11.93 2.16 0.69
N SER A 37 -13.08 2.23 1.35
CA SER A 37 -14.06 3.32 1.26
C SER A 37 -13.56 4.65 1.83
N ALA A 38 -12.56 4.65 2.73
CA ALA A 38 -11.99 5.89 3.25
C ALA A 38 -11.31 6.73 2.15
N ASN A 39 -10.96 6.12 1.02
CA ASN A 39 -10.46 6.82 -0.17
C ASN A 39 -11.49 7.79 -0.77
N VAL A 40 -12.79 7.53 -0.59
CA VAL A 40 -13.85 8.44 -1.02
C VAL A 40 -13.75 9.76 -0.25
N ASP A 41 -13.57 9.69 1.07
CA ASP A 41 -13.44 10.88 1.91
C ASP A 41 -12.16 11.68 1.63
N VAL A 42 -11.07 11.01 1.27
CA VAL A 42 -9.84 11.66 0.83
C VAL A 42 -10.03 12.36 -0.51
N SER A 43 -10.60 11.66 -1.49
CA SER A 43 -10.89 12.22 -2.81
C SER A 43 -11.81 13.45 -2.73
N GLU A 44 -12.91 13.34 -1.98
CA GLU A 44 -13.85 14.44 -1.81
C GLU A 44 -13.21 15.62 -1.07
N ALA A 45 -12.40 15.38 -0.03
CA ALA A 45 -11.69 16.47 0.65
C ALA A 45 -10.67 17.19 -0.25
N LEU A 46 -9.97 16.45 -1.11
CA LEU A 46 -9.06 17.03 -2.10
C LEU A 46 -9.83 17.87 -3.14
N GLN A 47 -10.97 17.38 -3.61
CA GLN A 47 -11.82 18.09 -4.57
C GLN A 47 -12.42 19.36 -3.96
N ASP A 48 -12.92 19.29 -2.72
CA ASP A 48 -13.43 20.45 -1.98
C ASP A 48 -12.35 21.52 -1.82
N TRP A 49 -11.15 21.10 -1.39
CA TRP A 49 -10.02 22.01 -1.24
C TRP A 49 -9.61 22.63 -2.58
N LYS A 50 -9.52 21.83 -3.65
CA LYS A 50 -9.20 22.32 -5.00
C LYS A 50 -10.22 23.35 -5.46
N ASN A 51 -11.52 23.04 -5.33
CA ASN A 51 -12.61 23.93 -5.71
C ASN A 51 -12.52 25.29 -5.00
N GLU A 52 -12.25 25.28 -3.69
CA GLU A 52 -12.07 26.50 -2.90
C GLU A 52 -10.90 27.34 -3.45
N LYS A 53 -9.73 26.74 -3.66
CA LYS A 53 -8.55 27.49 -4.14
C LYS A 53 -8.71 27.95 -5.60
N THR A 54 -9.42 27.19 -6.45
CA THR A 54 -9.70 27.62 -7.84
C THR A 54 -10.55 28.88 -7.96
N GLN A 55 -11.21 29.32 -6.88
CA GLN A 55 -11.93 30.60 -6.87
C GLN A 55 -10.98 31.80 -6.87
N ILE A 56 -9.73 31.62 -6.42
CA ILE A 56 -8.76 32.70 -6.22
C ILE A 56 -7.47 32.53 -7.02
N MET A 57 -7.23 31.34 -7.61
CA MET A 57 -6.05 31.06 -8.43
C MET A 57 -6.40 30.11 -9.59
N ALA A 58 -5.60 30.14 -10.66
CA ALA A 58 -5.80 29.26 -11.81
C ALA A 58 -5.64 27.78 -11.43
N GLU A 59 -6.50 26.92 -11.98
CA GLU A 59 -6.53 25.48 -11.69
C GLU A 59 -5.18 24.79 -11.86
N GLU A 60 -4.48 25.06 -12.96
CA GLU A 60 -3.13 24.53 -13.22
C GLU A 60 -2.13 24.90 -12.11
N THR A 61 -2.28 26.10 -11.53
CA THR A 61 -1.43 26.54 -10.41
C THR A 61 -1.78 25.78 -9.13
N VAL A 62 -3.07 25.57 -8.85
CA VAL A 62 -3.54 24.75 -7.71
C VAL A 62 -3.00 23.33 -7.82
N GLU A 63 -3.15 22.71 -8.99
CA GLU A 63 -2.69 21.35 -9.27
C GLU A 63 -1.19 21.21 -9.08
N ARG A 64 -0.40 22.16 -9.62
CA ARG A 64 1.06 22.15 -9.47
C ARG A 64 1.49 22.24 -8.01
N ILE A 65 0.81 23.08 -7.22
CA ILE A 65 1.11 23.23 -5.78
C ILE A 65 0.77 21.93 -5.03
N LEU A 66 -0.38 21.33 -5.32
CA LEU A 66 -0.76 20.02 -4.76
C LEU A 66 0.24 18.93 -5.13
N PHE A 67 0.68 18.90 -6.39
CA PHE A 67 1.66 17.93 -6.87
C PHE A 67 2.97 17.99 -6.09
N GLN A 68 3.42 19.20 -5.73
CA GLN A 68 4.67 19.38 -4.97
C GLN A 68 4.50 19.03 -3.48
N ALA A 69 3.35 19.35 -2.91
CA ALA A 69 3.13 19.27 -1.47
C ALA A 69 2.54 17.93 -0.99
N VAL A 70 1.87 17.17 -1.87
CA VAL A 70 1.01 16.06 -1.46
C VAL A 70 1.26 14.79 -2.28
N THR A 71 1.47 13.68 -1.57
CA THR A 71 1.36 12.32 -2.13
C THR A 71 0.15 11.63 -1.52
N VAL A 72 -0.68 11.02 -2.36
CA VAL A 72 -1.84 10.22 -1.95
C VAL A 72 -1.52 8.75 -2.23
N VAL A 73 -1.61 7.91 -1.19
CA VAL A 73 -1.44 6.46 -1.28
C VAL A 73 -2.77 5.80 -1.01
N SER A 74 -3.45 5.34 -2.05
CA SER A 74 -4.72 4.64 -1.91
C SER A 74 -4.49 3.13 -1.90
N ILE A 75 -5.01 2.43 -0.90
CA ILE A 75 -4.90 0.99 -0.75
C ILE A 75 -6.28 0.37 -0.99
N GLY A 76 -6.42 -0.51 -1.99
CA GLY A 76 -7.70 -1.15 -2.33
C GLY A 76 -8.83 -0.13 -2.54
N SER A 77 -8.59 0.95 -3.30
CA SER A 77 -9.50 2.09 -3.35
C SER A 77 -10.89 1.73 -3.89
N LEU A 78 -11.94 2.06 -3.14
CA LEU A 78 -13.33 2.06 -3.65
C LEU A 78 -13.79 3.43 -4.16
N SER A 79 -12.88 4.41 -4.21
CA SER A 79 -13.18 5.69 -4.86
C SER A 79 -13.20 5.48 -6.36
N ARG A 80 -14.23 6.02 -7.02
CA ARG A 80 -14.37 5.96 -8.47
C ARG A 80 -13.56 7.00 -9.22
N LYS A 81 -13.15 8.07 -8.54
CA LYS A 81 -12.43 9.18 -9.17
C LYS A 81 -11.59 9.91 -8.14
N PHE A 82 -10.43 10.40 -8.56
CA PHE A 82 -9.62 11.36 -7.83
C PHE A 82 -9.45 12.67 -8.62
N PRO A 83 -9.36 13.82 -7.94
CA PRO A 83 -9.08 15.10 -8.58
C PRO A 83 -7.62 15.18 -9.06
N ASP A 84 -7.35 15.88 -10.15
CA ASP A 84 -5.98 16.14 -10.58
C ASP A 84 -5.22 17.04 -9.59
N GLY A 85 -3.90 16.91 -9.56
CA GLY A 85 -3.00 17.75 -8.75
C GLY A 85 -2.01 16.93 -7.93
N PRO A 86 -2.43 16.18 -6.90
CA PRO A 86 -1.53 15.38 -6.07
C PRO A 86 -0.74 14.32 -6.86
N ALA A 87 0.36 13.84 -6.27
CA ALA A 87 1.02 12.63 -6.75
C ALA A 87 0.28 11.39 -6.22
N TYR A 88 -0.29 10.59 -7.11
CA TYR A 88 -1.10 9.43 -6.76
C TYR A 88 -0.35 8.11 -6.89
N LEU A 89 -0.38 7.31 -5.83
CA LEU A 89 0.04 5.91 -5.80
C LEU A 89 -1.19 5.05 -5.45
N HIS A 90 -1.72 4.34 -6.44
CA HIS A 90 -2.83 3.41 -6.25
C HIS A 90 -2.30 1.99 -6.09
N VAL A 91 -2.49 1.41 -4.91
CA VAL A 91 -2.04 0.05 -4.57
C VAL A 91 -3.25 -0.85 -4.47
N SER A 92 -3.27 -1.95 -5.20
CA SER A 92 -4.41 -2.88 -5.22
C SER A 92 -3.99 -4.29 -5.61
N MET A 93 -4.80 -5.28 -5.25
CA MET A 93 -4.64 -6.62 -5.80
C MET A 93 -5.42 -6.74 -7.12
N MET A 94 -4.84 -7.42 -8.12
CA MET A 94 -5.48 -7.57 -9.44
C MET A 94 -6.74 -8.44 -9.39
N ASP A 95 -6.81 -9.34 -8.42
CA ASP A 95 -7.91 -10.27 -8.18
C ASP A 95 -8.93 -9.76 -7.15
N ASP A 96 -8.88 -8.46 -6.80
CA ASP A 96 -9.91 -7.81 -5.99
C ASP A 96 -11.15 -7.47 -6.84
N PRO A 97 -12.29 -8.18 -6.64
CA PRO A 97 -13.51 -7.92 -7.39
C PRO A 97 -14.16 -6.58 -7.00
N LEU A 98 -13.97 -6.08 -5.79
CA LEU A 98 -14.57 -4.82 -5.35
C LEU A 98 -13.84 -3.64 -5.99
N MET A 99 -12.51 -3.70 -6.03
CA MET A 99 -11.71 -2.65 -6.67
C MET A 99 -11.94 -2.61 -8.18
N SER A 100 -11.95 -3.77 -8.87
CA SER A 100 -12.21 -3.82 -10.31
C SER A 100 -13.62 -3.32 -10.70
N THR A 101 -14.62 -3.54 -9.85
CA THR A 101 -16.02 -3.12 -10.13
C THR A 101 -16.34 -1.70 -9.69
N LEU A 102 -15.88 -1.28 -8.52
CA LEU A 102 -16.30 -0.03 -7.88
C LEU A 102 -15.17 1.01 -7.74
N GLY A 103 -13.92 0.58 -7.86
CA GLY A 103 -12.75 1.34 -7.46
C GLY A 103 -11.95 1.99 -8.57
N THR A 104 -10.83 2.58 -8.14
CA THR A 104 -9.78 3.09 -9.04
C THR A 104 -8.83 1.94 -9.35
N SER A 105 -8.74 1.56 -10.63
CA SER A 105 -7.93 0.43 -11.09
C SER A 105 -7.11 0.83 -12.32
N LEU A 106 -6.08 0.04 -12.64
CA LEU A 106 -5.36 0.19 -13.90
C LEU A 106 -6.29 0.03 -15.12
N GLN A 107 -7.27 -0.88 -15.02
CA GLN A 107 -8.28 -1.09 -16.06
C GLN A 107 -9.21 0.13 -16.23
N ARG A 108 -9.18 1.07 -15.28
CA ARG A 108 -9.93 2.33 -15.24
C ARG A 108 -9.00 3.52 -14.96
N SER A 109 -7.85 3.55 -15.63
CA SER A 109 -6.76 4.50 -15.35
C SER A 109 -7.09 5.98 -15.56
N GLY A 110 -8.18 6.30 -16.27
CA GLY A 110 -8.65 7.68 -16.45
C GLY A 110 -9.21 8.33 -15.17
N ASP A 111 -9.43 7.54 -14.12
CA ASP A 111 -10.12 7.98 -12.91
C ASP A 111 -9.19 8.16 -11.69
N GLY A 112 -7.91 7.80 -11.77
CA GLY A 112 -6.96 7.93 -10.63
C GLY A 112 -6.36 9.32 -10.43
N GLY A 113 -6.70 10.27 -11.29
CA GLY A 113 -6.03 11.56 -11.35
C GLY A 113 -4.83 11.54 -12.30
N LYS A 114 -4.52 12.72 -12.83
CA LYS A 114 -3.50 12.92 -13.86
C LYS A 114 -2.12 12.48 -13.39
N GLY A 115 -1.48 11.60 -14.16
CA GLY A 115 -0.14 11.09 -13.88
C GLY A 115 -0.07 10.11 -12.71
N ALA A 116 -1.20 9.50 -12.33
CA ALA A 116 -1.23 8.49 -11.29
C ALA A 116 -0.40 7.26 -11.63
N VAL A 117 0.21 6.67 -10.60
CA VAL A 117 0.97 5.42 -10.67
C VAL A 117 0.14 4.31 -10.05
N TYR A 118 0.07 3.17 -10.74
CA TYR A 118 -0.67 1.99 -10.30
C TYR A 118 0.32 0.87 -9.92
N LEU A 119 0.25 0.44 -8.66
CA LEU A 119 1.01 -0.67 -8.12
C LEU A 119 0.04 -1.83 -7.91
N GLN A 120 0.20 -2.89 -8.69
CA GLN A 120 -0.69 -4.05 -8.63
C GLN A 120 0.11 -5.33 -8.44
N SER A 121 -0.49 -6.28 -7.74
CA SER A 121 0.04 -7.62 -7.45
C SER A 121 -1.11 -8.61 -7.47
N LEU A 122 -0.85 -9.91 -7.64
CA LEU A 122 -1.83 -10.92 -7.29
C LEU A 122 -1.86 -11.09 -5.77
N SER A 123 -3.03 -11.42 -5.24
CA SER A 123 -3.14 -11.88 -3.86
C SER A 123 -2.36 -13.19 -3.67
N PRO A 124 -1.55 -13.32 -2.59
CA PRO A 124 -0.94 -14.60 -2.24
C PRO A 124 -1.99 -15.63 -1.77
N PHE A 125 -3.25 -15.21 -1.63
CA PHE A 125 -4.37 -16.04 -1.19
C PHE A 125 -5.29 -16.46 -2.34
N MET A 126 -4.83 -16.33 -3.59
CA MET A 126 -5.56 -16.84 -4.74
C MET A 126 -5.96 -18.31 -4.52
N PRO A 127 -7.23 -18.69 -4.79
CA PRO A 127 -7.65 -20.06 -4.67
C PRO A 127 -6.92 -20.90 -5.72
N SER A 128 -5.95 -21.70 -5.24
CA SER A 128 -5.36 -22.80 -5.96
C SER A 128 -6.48 -23.71 -6.45
N THR A 129 -6.80 -23.68 -7.75
CA THR A 129 -7.91 -24.45 -8.35
C THR A 129 -7.73 -25.98 -8.29
N LEU A 130 -6.73 -26.49 -7.55
CA LEU A 130 -6.33 -27.90 -7.57
C LEU A 130 -5.87 -28.47 -6.22
N PHE A 131 -6.45 -28.08 -5.08
CA PHE A 131 -6.28 -28.88 -3.85
C PHE A 131 -7.44 -29.88 -3.67
N HIS A 132 -7.20 -31.11 -4.16
CA HIS A 132 -7.76 -32.37 -3.66
C HIS A 132 -9.28 -32.56 -3.59
N GLY A 133 -10.06 -32.10 -4.58
CA GLY A 133 -11.43 -32.60 -4.80
C GLY A 133 -12.44 -32.27 -3.68
N HIS A 134 -12.01 -31.58 -2.64
CA HIS A 134 -12.88 -30.93 -1.69
C HIS A 134 -13.22 -29.57 -2.27
N THR A 135 -14.52 -29.35 -2.49
CA THR A 135 -15.08 -28.01 -2.62
C THR A 135 -14.88 -27.34 -1.27
N ILE A 136 -13.65 -26.91 -0.96
CA ILE A 136 -13.47 -25.79 -0.05
C ILE A 136 -14.33 -24.73 -0.71
N ARG A 137 -15.50 -24.44 -0.13
CA ARG A 137 -16.30 -23.29 -0.52
C ARG A 137 -15.27 -22.21 -0.65
N THR A 138 -15.01 -21.79 -1.88
CA THR A 138 -14.03 -20.77 -2.21
C THR A 138 -14.34 -19.62 -1.28
N LEU A 139 -13.61 -19.58 -0.16
CA LEU A 139 -13.21 -18.35 0.47
C LEU A 139 -12.44 -17.72 -0.68
N THR A 140 -13.15 -17.03 -1.55
CA THR A 140 -12.60 -15.95 -2.34
C THR A 140 -12.10 -15.01 -1.27
N LEU A 141 -10.91 -15.31 -0.76
CA LEU A 141 -10.25 -14.61 0.32
C LEU A 141 -10.20 -13.19 -0.19
N GLU A 142 -11.00 -12.33 0.44
CA GLU A 142 -11.41 -11.07 -0.13
C GLU A 142 -10.15 -10.23 -0.30
N ALA A 143 -9.59 -10.22 -1.52
CA ALA A 143 -8.31 -9.57 -1.80
C ALA A 143 -8.34 -8.08 -1.45
N HIS A 144 -9.56 -7.54 -1.35
CA HIS A 144 -9.88 -6.25 -0.76
C HIS A 144 -9.37 -6.11 0.67
N ASN A 145 -9.73 -7.03 1.58
CA ASN A 145 -9.43 -7.02 3.01
C ASN A 145 -7.98 -7.32 3.39
N LEU A 146 -7.10 -7.44 2.39
CA LEU A 146 -5.69 -7.72 2.56
C LEU A 146 -4.84 -6.45 2.73
N CYS A 147 -5.31 -5.53 3.58
CA CYS A 147 -4.60 -4.32 3.98
C CYS A 147 -3.12 -4.57 4.29
N ALA A 148 -2.81 -5.60 5.08
CA ALA A 148 -1.44 -5.88 5.44
C ALA A 148 -0.66 -6.33 4.21
N CYS A 149 -1.18 -7.22 3.36
CA CYS A 149 -0.49 -7.63 2.13
C CYS A 149 -0.11 -6.44 1.26
N LEU A 150 -0.99 -5.46 1.12
CA LEU A 150 -0.70 -4.24 0.35
C LEU A 150 0.35 -3.35 1.04
N ILE A 151 0.37 -3.31 2.38
CA ILE A 151 1.42 -2.61 3.15
C ILE A 151 2.77 -3.35 3.06
N GLN A 152 2.77 -4.68 3.13
CA GLN A 152 3.98 -5.50 2.95
C GLN A 152 4.50 -5.36 1.51
N LEU A 153 3.63 -5.41 0.51
CA LEU A 153 3.96 -5.15 -0.89
C LEU A 153 4.61 -3.78 -1.04
N LEU A 154 4.01 -2.72 -0.50
CA LEU A 154 4.60 -1.38 -0.50
C LEU A 154 5.99 -1.36 0.16
N ALA A 155 6.17 -2.03 1.30
CA ALA A 155 7.46 -2.09 1.98
C ALA A 155 8.53 -2.78 1.13
N ILE A 156 8.18 -3.89 0.45
CA ILE A 156 9.10 -4.60 -0.44
C ILE A 156 9.43 -3.72 -1.65
N LEU A 157 8.43 -3.12 -2.30
CA LEU A 157 8.64 -2.24 -3.46
C LEU A 157 9.53 -1.05 -3.10
N MET A 158 9.33 -0.44 -1.93
CA MET A 158 10.18 0.65 -1.46
C MET A 158 11.63 0.18 -1.24
N ARG A 159 11.82 -0.98 -0.61
CA ARG A 159 13.14 -1.57 -0.34
C ARG A 159 13.90 -1.89 -1.63
N VAL A 160 13.28 -2.63 -2.54
CA VAL A 160 13.88 -3.07 -3.81
C VAL A 160 14.33 -1.87 -4.63
N ASN A 161 13.57 -0.78 -4.57
CA ASN A 161 13.84 0.46 -5.28
C ASN A 161 14.73 1.45 -4.51
N GLY A 162 15.28 1.04 -3.36
CA GLY A 162 16.17 1.88 -2.57
C GLY A 162 15.53 3.17 -2.04
N THR A 163 14.20 3.25 -2.01
CA THR A 163 13.47 4.43 -1.54
C THR A 163 12.91 4.22 -0.13
N ARG A 164 12.89 5.30 0.65
CA ARG A 164 12.34 5.32 2.02
C ARG A 164 11.12 6.22 2.15
N ALA A 165 10.64 6.78 1.05
CA ALA A 165 9.48 7.67 1.02
C ALA A 165 8.55 7.33 -0.15
N PHE A 166 7.24 7.41 0.07
CA PHE A 166 6.24 7.22 -0.98
C PHE A 166 6.44 8.17 -2.14
N ARG A 167 6.82 9.43 -1.87
CA ARG A 167 7.15 10.39 -2.93
C ARG A 167 8.30 9.91 -3.81
N GLY A 168 9.36 9.34 -3.21
CA GLY A 168 10.46 8.77 -3.97
C GLY A 168 10.04 7.56 -4.81
N LEU A 169 9.12 6.74 -4.30
CA LEU A 169 8.55 5.63 -5.08
C LEU A 169 7.73 6.14 -6.27
N PHE A 170 6.91 7.18 -6.07
CA PHE A 170 6.18 7.85 -7.14
C PHE A 170 7.13 8.46 -8.18
N ASP A 171 8.18 9.17 -7.75
CA ASP A 171 9.13 9.81 -8.65
C ASP A 171 9.94 8.77 -9.45
N LEU A 172 10.20 7.58 -8.89
CA LEU A 172 10.82 6.47 -9.62
C LEU A 172 9.86 5.88 -10.67
N ALA A 173 8.60 5.67 -10.30
CA ALA A 173 7.60 5.06 -11.18
C ALA A 173 7.05 6.01 -12.27
N SER A 174 7.07 7.33 -12.03
CA SER A 174 6.55 8.34 -12.94
C SER A 174 7.56 8.86 -13.97
N LYS A 175 8.86 8.63 -13.76
CA LYS A 175 9.89 8.98 -14.74
C LYS A 175 9.89 7.96 -15.87
N THR A 176 9.67 8.40 -17.11
CA THR A 176 10.24 7.73 -18.29
C THR A 176 11.76 7.80 -18.18
N VAL A 177 12.39 6.70 -17.80
CA VAL A 177 13.82 6.60 -17.56
C VAL A 177 14.56 6.75 -18.89
N GLU A 178 15.01 7.96 -19.22
CA GLU A 178 16.27 8.14 -19.97
C GLU A 178 17.41 7.86 -18.97
N SER A 179 17.73 6.59 -18.73
CA SER A 179 18.98 6.23 -18.06
C SER A 179 19.85 5.41 -18.99
N ASP A 180 21.16 5.61 -18.87
CA ASP A 180 22.19 4.84 -19.57
C ASP A 180 22.22 3.35 -19.14
N ILE A 181 21.41 2.97 -18.15
CA ILE A 181 21.20 1.59 -17.69
C ILE A 181 19.89 1.08 -18.31
N SER A 182 19.92 -0.09 -18.94
CA SER A 182 18.72 -0.71 -19.53
C SER A 182 17.60 -0.80 -18.49
N THR A 183 16.39 -0.40 -18.88
CA THR A 183 15.18 -0.50 -18.04
C THR A 183 14.92 -1.94 -17.58
N ASP A 184 15.43 -2.94 -18.30
CA ASP A 184 15.33 -4.37 -17.96
C ASP A 184 16.12 -4.77 -16.69
N HIS A 185 16.99 -3.88 -16.19
CA HIS A 185 17.75 -4.10 -14.95
C HIS A 185 17.13 -3.46 -13.72
N PHE A 186 16.09 -2.65 -13.90
CA PHE A 186 15.32 -2.10 -12.80
C PHE A 186 14.08 -2.96 -12.59
N ALA A 187 13.66 -3.15 -11.33
CA ALA A 187 12.32 -3.62 -10.98
C ALA A 187 11.21 -2.58 -11.33
N VAL A 188 11.51 -1.61 -12.20
CA VAL A 188 10.66 -0.49 -12.57
C VAL A 188 10.93 -0.18 -14.03
N THR A 189 10.12 -0.71 -14.92
CA THR A 189 10.15 -0.39 -16.35
C THR A 189 9.18 0.76 -16.62
N SER A 190 9.71 1.94 -16.88
CA SER A 190 8.94 3.17 -17.08
C SER A 190 8.24 3.29 -18.45
N GLN A 191 8.30 2.24 -19.27
CA GLN A 191 7.78 2.32 -20.65
C GLN A 191 6.26 2.29 -20.70
N ASN A 192 5.62 1.89 -19.61
CA ASN A 192 4.22 2.06 -19.33
C ASN A 192 4.11 2.41 -17.82
N THR A 193 2.97 2.86 -17.29
CA THR A 193 2.75 3.14 -15.85
C THR A 193 2.82 1.88 -14.93
N PHE A 194 3.80 1.01 -15.15
CA PHE A 194 3.95 -0.31 -14.55
C PHE A 194 5.22 -0.33 -13.71
N MET A 195 5.17 -1.07 -12.61
CA MET A 195 6.32 -1.39 -11.78
C MET A 195 6.53 -2.91 -11.87
N ASP A 196 7.66 -3.35 -12.42
CA ASP A 196 7.97 -4.77 -12.53
C ASP A 196 8.41 -5.31 -11.17
N VAL A 197 7.44 -5.88 -10.47
CA VAL A 197 7.63 -6.59 -9.21
C VAL A 197 8.71 -7.68 -9.40
N PRO A 198 9.72 -7.82 -8.50
CA PRO A 198 10.72 -8.89 -8.59
C PRO A 198 10.09 -10.27 -8.83
N PRO A 199 10.73 -11.15 -9.62
CA PRO A 199 10.22 -12.50 -9.84
C PRO A 199 10.04 -13.21 -8.49
N ASN A 200 8.92 -13.94 -8.36
CA ASN A 200 8.49 -14.66 -7.15
C ASN A 200 8.21 -13.78 -5.92
N LEU A 201 8.07 -12.46 -6.06
CA LEU A 201 7.70 -11.61 -4.93
C LEU A 201 6.36 -12.05 -4.33
N GLU A 202 5.40 -12.35 -5.18
CA GLU A 202 4.02 -12.68 -4.79
C GLU A 202 3.90 -14.10 -4.24
N ASP A 203 4.77 -15.01 -4.69
CA ASP A 203 4.74 -16.44 -4.37
C ASP A 203 5.61 -16.82 -3.16
N GLU A 204 6.71 -16.10 -2.91
CA GLU A 204 7.69 -16.46 -1.87
C GLU A 204 7.85 -15.32 -0.85
N LEU A 205 8.23 -14.14 -1.33
CA LEU A 205 8.68 -13.05 -0.46
C LEU A 205 7.53 -12.36 0.30
N LEU A 206 6.43 -12.06 -0.39
CA LEU A 206 5.25 -11.42 0.20
C LEU A 206 4.57 -12.34 1.24
N PRO A 207 4.34 -13.65 0.96
CA PRO A 207 3.90 -14.61 1.97
C PRO A 207 4.84 -14.71 3.19
N ALA A 208 6.15 -14.74 2.98
CA ALA A 208 7.13 -14.78 4.06
C ALA A 208 7.09 -13.51 4.93
N MET A 209 6.92 -12.33 4.30
CA MET A 209 6.73 -11.06 5.00
C MET A 209 5.42 -11.02 5.80
N ILE A 210 4.32 -11.54 5.25
CA ILE A 210 3.04 -11.66 5.95
C ILE A 210 3.18 -12.55 7.18
N ARG A 211 3.91 -13.68 7.07
CA ARG A 211 4.22 -14.57 8.19
C ARG A 211 5.03 -13.85 9.27
N ALA A 212 6.16 -13.24 8.90
CA ALA A 212 7.08 -12.58 9.84
C ALA A 212 6.43 -11.40 10.58
N THR A 213 5.54 -10.66 9.91
CA THR A 213 4.83 -9.53 10.52
C THR A 213 3.65 -9.97 11.41
N GLY A 214 3.26 -11.25 11.37
CA GLY A 214 2.01 -11.72 11.97
C GLY A 214 0.76 -11.14 11.28
N GLY A 215 0.90 -10.71 10.02
CA GLY A 215 -0.14 -10.01 9.26
C GLY A 215 -1.45 -10.80 9.18
N LEU A 216 -1.39 -12.13 9.19
CA LEU A 216 -2.56 -13.00 9.25
C LEU A 216 -3.47 -12.70 10.44
N GLY A 217 -2.91 -12.61 11.65
CA GLY A 217 -3.69 -12.36 12.87
C GLY A 217 -4.24 -10.94 12.99
N TRP A 218 -3.77 -10.01 12.15
CA TRP A 218 -4.27 -8.63 12.10
C TRP A 218 -5.39 -8.46 11.07
N LEU A 219 -5.37 -9.28 10.03
CA LEU A 219 -6.26 -9.17 8.88
C LEU A 219 -7.43 -10.12 8.93
N TRP A 220 -7.27 -11.20 9.69
CA TRP A 220 -8.15 -12.33 9.56
C TRP A 220 -8.38 -12.95 10.92
N THR A 221 -9.64 -13.21 11.21
CA THR A 221 -10.05 -14.07 12.31
C THR A 221 -10.37 -15.41 11.67
N PRO A 222 -9.38 -16.28 11.42
CA PRO A 222 -9.60 -17.58 10.79
C PRO A 222 -10.66 -18.37 11.55
N GLU A 223 -10.72 -18.22 12.88
CA GLU A 223 -11.75 -18.76 13.79
C GLU A 223 -13.18 -18.44 13.32
N ILE A 224 -13.44 -17.23 12.79
CA ILE A 224 -14.77 -16.79 12.33
C ILE A 224 -15.16 -17.45 11.00
N LEU A 225 -14.18 -17.80 10.16
CA LEU A 225 -14.43 -18.28 8.79
C LEU A 225 -14.25 -19.80 8.64
N LEU A 226 -13.41 -20.41 9.47
CA LEU A 226 -13.12 -21.86 9.47
C LEU A 226 -13.89 -22.61 10.56
N GLY A 227 -14.48 -21.90 11.53
CA GLY A 227 -15.16 -22.51 12.67
C GLY A 227 -14.17 -22.91 13.76
N ASP A 228 -14.65 -23.03 15.00
CA ASP A 228 -13.85 -23.24 16.21
C ASP A 228 -13.06 -24.58 16.25
N ASP A 229 -13.23 -25.46 15.26
CA ASP A 229 -12.71 -26.84 15.29
C ASP A 229 -11.47 -27.10 14.40
N ASP A 230 -11.02 -26.13 13.58
CA ASP A 230 -9.87 -26.30 12.69
C ASP A 230 -8.62 -25.56 13.22
N ASP A 231 -7.87 -26.23 14.09
CA ASP A 231 -6.53 -25.81 14.56
C ASP A 231 -5.50 -25.71 13.40
N ASP A 232 -5.83 -26.22 12.20
CA ASP A 232 -4.97 -26.27 11.01
C ASP A 232 -5.28 -25.16 9.98
N ALA A 233 -5.82 -24.02 10.42
CA ALA A 233 -6.08 -22.84 9.58
C ALA A 233 -4.87 -22.38 8.74
N SER A 234 -3.64 -22.69 9.18
CA SER A 234 -2.41 -22.38 8.46
C SER A 234 -2.19 -23.25 7.22
N ASP A 235 -2.70 -24.47 7.19
CA ASP A 235 -2.50 -25.40 6.06
C ASP A 235 -3.41 -25.06 4.87
N TYR A 236 -4.52 -24.39 5.14
CA TYR A 236 -5.42 -23.84 4.11
C TYR A 236 -4.87 -22.57 3.46
N LEU A 237 -3.76 -22.07 3.98
CA LEU A 237 -3.14 -20.85 3.54
C LEU A 237 -1.85 -21.12 2.82
N SER A 238 -1.77 -20.60 1.60
CA SER A 238 -0.55 -20.56 0.78
C SER A 238 0.56 -19.70 1.41
N ILE A 239 0.62 -19.61 2.74
CA ILE A 239 1.64 -18.92 3.51
C ILE A 239 2.69 -19.94 3.95
N PRO A 240 3.98 -19.66 3.75
CA PRO A 240 5.06 -20.58 4.13
C PRO A 240 5.07 -20.89 5.63
N SER A 241 5.67 -22.04 5.95
CA SER A 241 6.00 -22.37 7.34
C SER A 241 6.92 -21.30 7.94
N GLU A 242 7.03 -21.24 9.27
CA GLU A 242 7.97 -20.32 9.92
C GLU A 242 9.42 -20.55 9.48
N ALA A 243 9.83 -21.81 9.35
CA ALA A 243 11.17 -22.18 8.89
C ALA A 243 11.42 -21.75 7.43
N ASP A 244 10.43 -21.94 6.56
CA ASP A 244 10.55 -21.53 5.15
C ASP A 244 10.54 -20.00 5.02
N ALA A 245 9.67 -19.31 5.76
CA ALA A 245 9.63 -17.85 5.79
C ALA A 245 10.95 -17.26 6.31
N TYR A 246 11.55 -17.87 7.33
CA TYR A 246 12.87 -17.52 7.84
C TYR A 246 13.92 -17.67 6.74
N ALA A 247 13.99 -18.84 6.10
CA ALA A 247 14.97 -19.13 5.05
C ALA A 247 14.82 -18.19 3.83
N ILE A 248 13.59 -17.93 3.38
CA ILE A 248 13.30 -17.02 2.26
C ILE A 248 13.77 -15.60 2.61
N LEU A 249 13.42 -15.08 3.80
CA LEU A 249 13.80 -13.73 4.19
C LEU A 249 15.30 -13.61 4.43
N GLU A 250 15.95 -14.59 5.07
CA GLU A 250 17.40 -14.58 5.25
C GLU A 250 18.13 -14.60 3.91
N TRP A 251 17.69 -15.46 2.97
CA TRP A 251 18.26 -15.54 1.64
C TRP A 251 18.10 -14.23 0.86
N GLN A 252 16.92 -13.61 0.90
CA GLN A 252 16.62 -12.36 0.19
C GLN A 252 17.30 -11.14 0.82
N TYR A 253 17.51 -11.14 2.14
CA TYR A 253 17.98 -9.98 2.88
C TYR A 253 19.49 -10.05 3.18
N GLY A 254 20.07 -11.26 3.19
CA GLY A 254 21.47 -11.51 3.55
C GLY A 254 21.75 -11.42 5.05
N TYR A 255 20.71 -11.42 5.89
CA TYR A 255 20.79 -11.38 7.35
C TYR A 255 19.47 -11.90 7.97
N ASP A 256 19.42 -12.08 9.29
CA ASP A 256 18.23 -12.51 10.02
C ASP A 256 17.10 -11.44 10.06
N ALA A 257 16.51 -11.20 8.90
CA ALA A 257 15.42 -10.23 8.72
C ALA A 257 14.12 -10.73 9.36
N TYR A 258 13.90 -12.04 9.40
CA TYR A 258 12.71 -12.62 9.99
C TYR A 258 12.60 -12.24 11.48
N GLN A 259 13.65 -12.45 12.27
CA GLN A 259 13.62 -12.12 13.70
C GLN A 259 13.55 -10.61 13.95
N GLU A 260 14.20 -9.79 13.12
CA GLU A 260 14.09 -8.34 13.22
C GLU A 260 12.63 -7.86 13.01
N ILE A 261 11.96 -8.40 12.01
CA ILE A 261 10.56 -8.09 11.71
C ILE A 261 9.66 -8.57 12.84
N VAL A 262 9.81 -9.82 13.29
CA VAL A 262 9.03 -10.38 14.40
C VAL A 262 9.21 -9.52 15.65
N ALA A 263 10.43 -9.15 16.02
CA ALA A 263 10.70 -8.30 17.17
C ALA A 263 10.03 -6.92 17.05
N SER A 264 10.10 -6.32 15.86
CA SER A 264 9.52 -5.01 15.57
C SER A 264 7.98 -5.02 15.63
N CYS A 265 7.36 -6.10 15.16
CA CYS A 265 5.90 -6.26 15.13
C CYS A 265 5.32 -6.79 16.46
N SER A 266 6.06 -7.63 17.19
CA SER A 266 5.62 -8.26 18.44
C SER A 266 5.65 -7.33 19.66
N MET A 267 6.40 -6.23 19.61
CA MET A 267 6.44 -5.24 20.70
C MET A 267 5.07 -4.59 21.04
N LYS A 268 4.03 -4.81 20.22
CA LYS A 268 2.66 -4.35 20.51
C LYS A 268 1.81 -5.33 21.33
N ASN A 269 2.17 -6.62 21.40
CA ASN A 269 1.38 -7.61 22.15
C ASN A 269 1.68 -7.58 23.67
N LEU A 270 2.87 -7.14 24.08
CA LEU A 270 3.25 -7.02 25.50
C LEU A 270 2.44 -5.98 26.31
N LYS A 271 1.74 -5.03 25.66
CA LYS A 271 0.88 -4.05 26.35
C LYS A 271 -0.59 -4.46 26.44
N ARG A 272 -1.03 -5.49 25.69
CA ARG A 272 -2.40 -6.01 25.76
C ARG A 272 -2.59 -6.93 26.98
N ASP A 273 -1.58 -7.71 27.31
CA ASP A 273 -1.63 -8.64 28.45
C ASP A 273 -1.46 -7.95 29.81
N SER A 274 -0.85 -6.77 29.87
CA SER A 274 -0.70 -6.02 31.12
C SER A 274 -2.01 -5.37 31.62
N HIS A 275 -3.09 -5.37 30.82
CA HIS A 275 -4.38 -4.79 31.21
C HIS A 275 -5.50 -5.80 31.48
N GLN A 276 -5.25 -7.11 31.37
CA GLN A 276 -6.25 -8.13 31.72
C GLN A 276 -6.12 -8.69 33.16
N ASN A 277 -5.08 -8.32 33.92
CA ASN A 277 -4.82 -8.92 35.24
C ASN A 277 -5.43 -8.19 36.47
N HIS A 278 -6.37 -7.25 36.29
CA HIS A 278 -7.10 -6.65 37.43
C HIS A 278 -8.61 -6.74 37.24
N ARG A 279 -9.18 -7.92 37.50
CA ARG A 279 -10.53 -7.99 38.08
C ARG A 279 -10.40 -8.46 39.53
N PRO A 280 -10.82 -7.66 40.52
CA PRO A 280 -10.90 -8.15 41.90
C PRO A 280 -12.04 -9.17 42.00
N ILE A 281 -11.78 -10.20 42.81
CA ILE A 281 -12.69 -11.28 43.21
C ILE A 281 -13.92 -10.69 43.91
#